data_AF-A0A9X0WL02-F1
#
_entry.id   AF-A0A9X0WL02-F1
#
_cell.length_a   1.000
_cell.length_b   1.000
_cell.length_c   1.000
_cell.angle_alpha   90.00
_cell.angle_beta   90.00
_cell.angle_gamma   90.00
#
_symmetry.space_group_name_H-M   'P 1'
#
loop_
_entity.id
_entity.type
_entity.pdbx_description
1 polymer ?
#
loop_
_entity_poly.entity_id
_entity_poly.type
_entity_poly.pdbx_seq_one_letter_code
_entity_poly.pdbx_strand_id
1 'polypeptide(L)'
;MWRQLSCLLLMVGILLCATQHTFSQDLQDTLFFGVALDGDRITEQRLSLVRDATGLMPSLVVVFQQWPGPETPDAGRFPFTSVQSIAQADALACVTWEPMFVSGGAEQAVAADAILGGDYDKYLRTWARAARDSGQPVLVRFAHEMNLARYHWGSDAQGYGPETPARYRAMFRYVVERFREEGADNVLFVFCPNAESVPHPLWDGAIWNTASAYYPGDDVVDLLGFDGYNWGTTQTLAEHGRRDNLTFRFSGVKIRSARAISRFADD
;
A
#
# COMPACT_ATOMS: atom_id res chain seq x y z
N MET A 1 -34.38 -62.60 3.35
CA MET A 1 -33.49 -61.90 2.40
C MET A 1 -33.84 -60.41 2.42
N TRP A 2 -33.10 -59.66 3.25
CA TRP A 2 -32.26 -58.49 2.89
C TRP A 2 -33.05 -57.16 3.01
N ARG A 3 -33.13 -56.53 4.19
CA ARG A 3 -32.13 -55.75 4.98
C ARG A 3 -31.69 -54.43 4.32
N GLN A 4 -31.90 -53.35 5.10
CA GLN A 4 -31.03 -52.18 5.32
C GLN A 4 -30.77 -51.20 4.17
N LEU A 5 -30.79 -49.90 4.52
CA LEU A 5 -30.26 -48.67 3.86
C LEU A 5 -31.36 -47.59 3.89
N SER A 6 -31.28 -46.42 4.55
CA SER A 6 -30.16 -45.73 5.19
C SER A 6 -30.69 -44.60 6.08
N CYS A 7 -30.34 -44.63 7.38
CA CYS A 7 -30.45 -43.48 8.30
C CYS A 7 -29.37 -42.41 8.04
N LEU A 8 -29.21 -41.95 6.80
CA LEU A 8 -28.02 -41.15 6.43
C LEU A 8 -28.37 -39.84 5.71
N LEU A 9 -29.35 -39.11 6.23
CA LEU A 9 -29.73 -37.79 5.71
C LEU A 9 -29.74 -36.66 6.75
N LEU A 10 -29.21 -36.90 7.97
CA LEU A 10 -29.19 -35.88 9.03
C LEU A 10 -27.82 -35.62 9.67
N MET A 11 -26.73 -36.09 9.06
CA MET A 11 -25.36 -35.79 9.51
C MET A 11 -24.42 -35.44 8.34
N VAL A 12 -24.86 -34.55 7.44
CA VAL A 12 -23.93 -33.87 6.51
C VAL A 12 -24.13 -32.35 6.51
N GLY A 13 -25.27 -31.84 7.01
CA GLY A 13 -25.57 -30.40 7.02
C GLY A 13 -24.95 -29.57 8.15
N ILE A 14 -24.25 -30.17 9.12
CA ILE A 14 -23.71 -29.42 10.29
C ILE A 14 -22.18 -29.35 10.28
N LEU A 15 -21.47 -30.21 9.53
CA LEU A 15 -19.99 -30.15 9.49
C LEU A 15 -19.41 -29.16 8.47
N LEU A 16 -20.20 -28.65 7.52
CA LEU A 16 -19.73 -27.65 6.54
C LEU A 16 -19.91 -26.20 7.01
N CYS A 17 -20.65 -25.96 8.10
CA CYS A 17 -20.84 -24.62 8.66
C CYS A 17 -19.85 -24.29 9.79
N ALA A 18 -19.09 -25.28 10.27
CA ALA A 18 -18.12 -25.11 11.35
C ALA A 18 -16.69 -24.81 10.85
N THR A 19 -16.39 -24.99 9.56
CA THR A 19 -15.06 -24.70 8.99
C THR A 19 -14.94 -23.28 8.42
N GLN A 20 -16.07 -22.66 8.03
CA GLN A 20 -16.09 -21.28 7.51
C GLN A 20 -16.05 -20.22 8.62
N HIS A 21 -16.39 -20.59 9.85
CA HIS A 21 -16.43 -19.65 10.98
C HIS A 21 -15.10 -19.50 11.73
N THR A 22 -14.19 -20.48 11.61
CA THR A 22 -12.88 -20.46 12.30
C THR A 22 -11.85 -19.59 11.57
N PHE A 23 -11.81 -19.63 10.23
CA PHE A 23 -10.76 -18.92 9.48
C PHE A 23 -10.90 -17.39 9.49
N SER A 24 -12.14 -16.87 9.55
CA SER A 24 -12.39 -15.42 9.58
C SER A 24 -12.08 -14.76 10.93
N GLN A 25 -11.94 -15.54 12.01
CA GLN A 25 -11.59 -15.01 13.34
C GLN A 25 -10.07 -14.98 13.55
N ASP A 26 -9.31 -15.95 13.00
CA ASP A 26 -7.86 -16.05 13.22
C ASP A 26 -7.04 -14.90 12.57
N LEU A 27 -7.52 -14.29 11.48
CA LEU A 27 -6.88 -13.12 10.87
C LEU A 27 -7.05 -11.82 11.68
N GLN A 28 -7.99 -11.75 12.63
CA GLN A 28 -8.21 -10.54 13.43
C GLN A 28 -7.14 -10.34 14.52
N ASP A 29 -6.44 -11.41 14.92
CA ASP A 29 -5.46 -11.39 16.01
C ASP A 29 -4.00 -11.65 15.56
N THR A 30 -3.76 -11.83 14.26
CA THR A 30 -2.42 -12.12 13.75
C THR A 30 -1.65 -10.83 13.44
N LEU A 31 -0.59 -10.57 14.21
CA LEU A 31 0.37 -9.51 13.93
C LEU A 31 1.33 -9.95 12.81
N PHE A 32 1.30 -9.25 11.68
CA PHE A 32 2.29 -9.45 10.63
C PHE A 32 3.57 -8.66 10.93
N PHE A 33 4.72 -9.34 10.85
CA PHE A 33 6.02 -8.68 10.80
C PHE A 33 6.38 -8.38 9.35
N GLY A 34 6.93 -7.20 9.09
CA GLY A 34 7.35 -6.81 7.75
C GLY A 34 8.63 -6.00 7.73
N VAL A 35 9.25 -5.94 6.54
CA VAL A 35 10.48 -5.20 6.28
C VAL A 35 10.33 -4.35 5.04
N ALA A 36 10.96 -3.17 5.04
CA ALA A 36 11.20 -2.40 3.82
C ALA A 36 12.59 -2.75 3.28
N LEU A 37 12.68 -3.04 1.99
CA LEU A 37 13.93 -3.37 1.32
C LEU A 37 14.21 -2.37 0.20
N ASP A 38 15.44 -1.87 0.16
CA ASP A 38 15.84 -0.90 -0.85
C ASP A 38 15.89 -1.51 -2.26
N GLY A 39 15.50 -0.71 -3.24
CA GLY A 39 15.51 -1.11 -4.65
C GLY A 39 14.36 -2.01 -5.06
N ASP A 40 14.19 -2.15 -6.38
CA ASP A 40 13.04 -2.81 -6.99
C ASP A 40 13.25 -4.31 -7.24
N ARG A 41 14.45 -4.85 -7.01
CA ARG A 41 14.81 -6.27 -7.19
C ARG A 41 14.88 -7.00 -5.86
N ILE A 42 13.80 -7.67 -5.50
CA ILE A 42 13.73 -8.55 -4.33
C ILE A 42 13.92 -9.98 -4.80
N THR A 43 14.84 -10.70 -4.15
CA THR A 43 15.17 -12.10 -4.45
C THR A 43 15.06 -12.93 -3.18
N GLU A 44 14.91 -14.25 -3.33
CA GLU A 44 14.94 -15.18 -2.20
C GLU A 44 16.20 -15.01 -1.33
N GLN A 45 17.36 -14.76 -1.95
CA GLN A 45 18.60 -14.52 -1.22
C GLN A 45 18.54 -13.27 -0.34
N ARG A 46 17.89 -12.19 -0.81
CA ARG A 46 17.71 -10.98 0.02
C ARG A 46 16.79 -11.26 1.19
N LEU A 47 15.72 -12.03 0.98
CA LEU A 47 14.80 -12.42 2.04
C LEU A 47 15.47 -13.37 3.05
N SER A 48 16.32 -14.28 2.60
CA SER A 48 17.09 -15.16 3.51
C SER A 48 18.07 -14.37 4.38
N LEU A 49 18.71 -13.32 3.84
CA LEU A 49 19.58 -12.43 4.63
C LEU A 49 18.81 -11.71 5.74
N VAL A 50 17.58 -11.27 5.47
CA VAL A 50 16.70 -10.68 6.50
C VAL A 50 16.40 -11.70 7.60
N ARG A 51 16.03 -12.93 7.21
CA ARG A 51 15.75 -14.01 8.16
C ARG A 51 16.95 -14.31 9.02
N ASP A 52 18.13 -14.45 8.42
CA ASP A 52 19.36 -14.80 9.13
C ASP A 52 19.79 -13.69 10.10
N ALA A 53 19.57 -12.42 9.73
CA ALA A 53 19.91 -11.28 10.57
C ALA A 53 18.92 -11.03 11.72
N THR A 54 17.63 -11.31 11.52
CA THR A 54 16.56 -10.96 12.48
C THR A 54 16.04 -12.15 13.29
N GLY A 55 16.26 -13.38 12.79
CA GLY A 55 15.60 -14.58 13.30
C GLY A 55 14.09 -14.64 12.99
N LEU A 56 13.57 -13.70 12.18
CA LEU A 56 12.15 -13.58 11.85
C LEU A 56 11.92 -13.76 10.35
N MET A 57 10.78 -14.35 10.01
CA MET A 57 10.28 -14.39 8.63
C MET A 57 9.37 -13.18 8.40
N PRO A 58 9.69 -12.26 7.47
CA PRO A 58 8.78 -11.19 7.13
C PRO A 58 7.59 -11.75 6.34
N SER A 59 6.38 -11.46 6.80
CA SER A 59 5.13 -11.76 6.09
C SER A 59 4.65 -10.59 5.21
N LEU A 60 5.32 -9.44 5.31
CA LEU A 60 5.09 -8.25 4.48
C LEU A 60 6.43 -7.68 4.02
N VAL A 61 6.59 -7.45 2.73
CA VAL A 61 7.80 -6.85 2.15
C VAL A 61 7.42 -5.57 1.41
N VAL A 62 7.92 -4.44 1.90
CA VAL A 62 7.70 -3.13 1.30
C VAL A 62 8.84 -2.83 0.32
N VAL A 63 8.47 -2.42 -0.89
CA VAL A 63 9.38 -1.92 -1.93
C VAL A 63 8.93 -0.55 -2.39
N PHE A 64 9.86 0.25 -2.92
CA PHE A 64 9.56 1.58 -3.44
C PHE A 64 9.73 1.58 -4.96
N GLN A 65 8.75 2.14 -5.66
CA GLN A 65 8.77 2.26 -7.11
C GLN A 65 8.31 3.65 -7.54
N GLN A 66 9.22 4.37 -8.17
CA GLN A 66 8.98 5.64 -8.85
C GLN A 66 8.28 5.41 -10.20
N TRP A 67 7.56 6.43 -10.65
CA TRP A 67 6.89 6.47 -11.95
C TRP A 67 7.85 6.91 -13.05
N PRO A 68 7.54 6.61 -14.32
CA PRO A 68 8.28 7.20 -15.42
C PRO A 68 8.07 8.72 -15.50
N GLY A 69 9.09 9.43 -15.96
CA GLY A 69 8.98 10.86 -16.25
C GLY A 69 8.07 11.17 -17.44
N PRO A 70 7.61 12.43 -17.58
CA PRO A 70 6.64 12.84 -18.59
C PRO A 70 7.15 12.72 -20.03
N GLU A 71 8.47 12.58 -20.24
CA GLU A 71 9.06 12.32 -21.55
C GLU A 71 8.79 10.90 -22.06
N THR A 72 8.59 9.94 -21.14
CA THR A 72 8.35 8.52 -21.45
C THR A 72 7.30 7.93 -20.51
N PRO A 73 6.08 8.50 -20.46
CA PRO A 73 5.09 8.24 -19.40
C PRO A 73 4.62 6.79 -19.37
N ASP A 74 4.92 5.99 -20.40
CA ASP A 74 4.62 4.57 -20.52
C ASP A 74 5.82 3.62 -20.29
N ALA A 75 6.98 4.11 -19.85
CA ALA A 75 8.20 3.30 -19.69
C ALA A 75 8.27 2.45 -18.41
N GLY A 76 7.52 2.81 -17.36
CA GLY A 76 7.50 2.06 -16.10
C GLY A 76 6.82 0.69 -16.23
N ARG A 77 7.16 -0.26 -15.35
CA ARG A 77 6.59 -1.63 -15.37
C ARG A 77 6.25 -2.12 -13.96
N PHE A 78 5.26 -3.01 -13.87
CA PHE A 78 4.97 -3.78 -12.67
C PHE A 78 6.21 -4.60 -12.25
N PRO A 79 6.62 -4.59 -10.96
CA PRO A 79 7.81 -5.29 -10.48
C PRO A 79 7.56 -6.80 -10.35
N PHE A 80 7.23 -7.46 -11.46
CA PHE A 80 6.76 -8.85 -11.50
C PHE A 80 7.68 -9.83 -10.78
N THR A 81 8.99 -9.79 -11.07
CA THR A 81 9.97 -10.70 -10.46
C THR A 81 10.00 -10.56 -8.94
N SER A 82 9.96 -9.33 -8.43
CA SER A 82 9.99 -9.09 -6.99
C SER A 82 8.71 -9.55 -6.31
N VAL A 83 7.55 -9.28 -6.92
CA VAL A 83 6.26 -9.77 -6.40
C VAL A 83 6.24 -11.29 -6.35
N GLN A 84 6.71 -11.97 -7.41
CA GLN A 84 6.78 -13.44 -7.43
C GLN A 84 7.74 -13.99 -6.37
N SER A 85 8.95 -13.42 -6.24
CA SER A 85 9.91 -13.87 -5.23
C SER A 85 9.44 -13.61 -3.80
N ILE A 86 8.71 -12.52 -3.55
CA ILE A 86 8.10 -12.24 -2.24
C ILE A 86 6.99 -13.26 -1.95
N ALA A 87 6.12 -13.53 -2.92
CA ALA A 87 5.04 -14.51 -2.77
C ALA A 87 5.57 -15.95 -2.55
N GLN A 88 6.64 -16.35 -3.25
CA GLN A 88 7.31 -17.64 -3.05
C GLN A 88 7.92 -17.82 -1.65
N ALA A 89 8.13 -16.72 -0.93
CA ALA A 89 8.59 -16.72 0.46
C ALA A 89 7.43 -16.63 1.47
N ASP A 90 6.19 -16.89 1.04
CA ASP A 90 4.96 -16.78 1.84
C ASP A 90 4.75 -15.39 2.46
N ALA A 91 5.16 -14.35 1.73
CA ALA A 91 5.03 -12.96 2.13
C ALA A 91 4.17 -12.15 1.15
N LEU A 92 3.57 -11.07 1.65
CA LEU A 92 2.79 -10.13 0.85
C LEU A 92 3.67 -8.98 0.35
N ALA A 93 3.60 -8.68 -0.94
CA ALA A 93 4.30 -7.52 -1.52
C ALA A 93 3.48 -6.25 -1.29
N CYS A 94 4.14 -5.20 -0.78
CA CYS A 94 3.61 -3.84 -0.70
C CYS A 94 4.46 -2.90 -1.54
N VAL A 95 3.93 -2.49 -2.68
CA VAL A 95 4.59 -1.52 -3.56
C VAL A 95 4.18 -0.12 -3.10
N THR A 96 5.11 0.58 -2.44
CA THR A 96 5.01 2.03 -2.28
C THR A 96 5.21 2.65 -3.64
N TRP A 97 4.10 3.12 -4.22
CA TRP A 97 4.06 3.54 -5.61
C TRP A 97 4.03 5.06 -5.66
N GLU A 98 5.14 5.63 -6.10
CA GLU A 98 5.45 7.04 -5.93
C GLU A 98 5.27 7.75 -7.28
N PRO A 99 4.22 8.59 -7.46
CA PRO A 99 4.01 9.36 -8.69
C PRO A 99 5.01 10.51 -8.76
N MET A 100 6.28 10.16 -8.89
CA MET A 100 7.44 11.02 -9.08
C MET A 100 8.48 10.29 -9.90
N PHE A 101 9.45 11.05 -10.39
CA PHE A 101 10.63 10.58 -11.10
C PHE A 101 11.83 11.44 -10.70
N VAL A 102 13.04 10.95 -10.95
CA VAL A 102 14.25 11.74 -10.76
C VAL A 102 14.67 12.34 -12.10
N SER A 103 14.83 13.66 -12.14
CA SER A 103 15.38 14.37 -13.30
C SER A 103 16.29 15.50 -12.84
N GLY A 104 17.46 15.62 -13.46
CA GLY A 104 18.48 16.59 -13.07
C GLY A 104 19.04 16.40 -11.65
N GLY A 105 18.94 15.18 -11.09
CA GLY A 105 19.36 14.88 -9.72
C GLY A 105 18.35 15.30 -8.64
N ALA A 106 17.16 15.74 -9.01
CA ALA A 106 16.09 16.09 -8.09
C ALA A 106 14.84 15.23 -8.33
N GLU A 107 14.13 14.93 -7.23
CA GLU A 107 12.82 14.29 -7.26
C GLU A 107 11.78 15.30 -7.76
N GLN A 108 10.97 14.88 -8.73
CA GLN A 108 9.89 15.68 -9.30
C GLN A 108 8.61 14.87 -9.27
N ALA A 109 7.57 15.39 -8.63
CA ALA A 109 6.27 14.74 -8.64
C ALA A 109 5.63 14.88 -10.04
N VAL A 110 4.91 13.84 -10.44
CA VAL A 110 4.06 13.88 -11.63
C VAL A 110 2.88 14.81 -11.33
N ALA A 111 2.62 15.75 -12.23
CA ALA A 111 1.51 16.69 -12.08
C ALA A 111 0.16 15.97 -12.09
N ALA A 112 -0.76 16.38 -11.21
CA ALA A 112 -2.08 15.77 -11.11
C ALA A 112 -2.86 15.92 -12.42
N ASP A 113 -2.74 17.05 -13.12
CA ASP A 113 -3.43 17.27 -14.38
C ASP A 113 -2.97 16.30 -15.47
N ALA A 114 -1.70 15.87 -15.47
CA ALA A 114 -1.21 14.84 -16.39
C ALA A 114 -1.78 13.45 -16.05
N ILE A 115 -1.90 13.14 -14.76
CA ILE A 115 -2.52 11.89 -14.30
C ILE A 115 -4.01 11.89 -14.65
N LEU A 116 -4.74 12.91 -14.20
CA LEU A 116 -6.19 13.06 -14.36
C LEU A 116 -6.61 13.31 -15.82
N GLY A 117 -5.71 13.87 -16.63
CA GLY A 117 -5.88 14.08 -18.07
C GLY A 117 -5.61 12.84 -18.91
N GLY A 118 -5.06 11.78 -18.31
CA GLY A 118 -4.87 10.48 -18.96
C GLY A 118 -3.52 10.25 -19.62
N ASP A 119 -2.54 11.15 -19.45
CA ASP A 119 -1.20 10.99 -20.04
C ASP A 119 -0.50 9.71 -19.54
N TYR A 120 -0.84 9.28 -18.32
CA TYR A 120 -0.33 8.07 -17.68
C TYR A 120 -1.26 6.85 -17.81
N ASP A 121 -2.41 6.94 -18.50
CA ASP A 121 -3.38 5.84 -18.58
C ASP A 121 -2.78 4.56 -19.16
N LYS A 122 -1.93 4.70 -20.20
CA LYS A 122 -1.26 3.54 -20.80
C LYS A 122 -0.36 2.82 -19.80
N TYR A 123 0.37 3.58 -18.97
CA TYR A 123 1.20 3.04 -17.90
C TYR A 123 0.34 2.37 -16.83
N LEU A 124 -0.66 3.07 -16.29
CA LEU A 124 -1.57 2.57 -15.26
C LEU A 124 -2.22 1.25 -15.69
N ARG A 125 -2.79 1.20 -16.90
CA ARG A 125 -3.45 0.00 -17.43
C ARG A 125 -2.49 -1.14 -17.68
N THR A 126 -1.30 -0.85 -18.20
CA THR A 126 -0.27 -1.89 -18.42
C THR A 126 0.22 -2.46 -17.09
N TRP A 127 0.40 -1.62 -16.08
CA TRP A 127 0.76 -2.04 -14.73
C TRP A 127 -0.37 -2.88 -14.11
N ALA A 128 -1.61 -2.41 -14.17
CA ALA A 128 -2.77 -3.13 -13.64
C ALA A 128 -2.96 -4.50 -14.27
N ARG A 129 -2.86 -4.62 -15.61
CA ARG A 129 -2.89 -5.91 -16.30
C ARG A 129 -1.76 -6.84 -15.85
N ALA A 130 -0.53 -6.33 -15.75
CA ALA A 130 0.59 -7.15 -15.30
C ALA A 130 0.44 -7.59 -13.83
N ALA A 131 -0.14 -6.74 -12.97
CA ALA A 131 -0.46 -7.10 -11.60
C ALA A 131 -1.54 -8.19 -11.55
N ARG A 132 -2.63 -8.04 -12.30
CA ARG A 132 -3.66 -9.08 -12.49
C ARG A 132 -3.06 -10.40 -12.95
N ASP A 133 -2.28 -10.36 -14.02
CA ASP A 133 -1.69 -11.54 -14.65
C ASP A 133 -0.63 -12.21 -13.77
N SER A 134 -0.15 -11.55 -12.71
CA SER A 134 0.73 -12.17 -11.71
C SER A 134 0.03 -13.21 -10.84
N GLY A 135 -1.30 -13.09 -10.71
CA GLY A 135 -2.12 -13.96 -9.84
C GLY A 135 -1.85 -13.82 -8.34
N GLN A 136 -0.96 -12.91 -7.93
CA GLN A 136 -0.59 -12.73 -6.52
C GLN A 136 -1.38 -11.57 -5.89
N PRO A 137 -1.77 -11.65 -4.61
CA PRO A 137 -2.25 -10.48 -3.88
C PRO A 137 -1.13 -9.44 -3.80
N VAL A 138 -1.42 -8.18 -4.12
CA VAL A 138 -0.44 -7.09 -4.05
C VAL A 138 -1.05 -5.89 -3.35
N LEU A 139 -0.33 -5.34 -2.37
CA LEU A 139 -0.68 -4.05 -1.79
C LEU A 139 -0.05 -2.92 -2.60
N VAL A 140 -0.84 -1.92 -2.97
CA VAL A 140 -0.36 -0.68 -3.58
C VAL A 140 -0.55 0.46 -2.59
N ARG A 141 0.58 0.95 -2.06
CA ARG A 141 0.64 2.12 -1.18
C ARG A 141 0.93 3.35 -2.02
N PHE A 142 -0.10 3.83 -2.69
CA PHE A 142 -0.02 4.94 -3.64
C PHE A 142 0.20 6.28 -2.94
N ALA A 143 1.23 7.01 -3.37
CA ALA A 143 1.49 8.38 -2.94
C ALA A 143 1.46 8.55 -1.40
N HIS A 144 2.25 7.73 -0.70
CA HIS A 144 2.35 7.71 0.77
C HIS A 144 2.80 9.05 1.37
N GLU A 145 2.56 9.26 2.66
CA GLU A 145 3.03 10.43 3.42
C GLU A 145 2.67 11.78 2.77
N MET A 146 1.52 11.84 2.11
CA MET A 146 1.01 13.04 1.43
C MET A 146 0.86 14.27 2.32
N ASN A 147 0.82 14.08 3.65
CA ASN A 147 0.77 15.13 4.66
C ASN A 147 2.15 15.65 5.09
N LEU A 148 3.23 15.27 4.39
CA LEU A 148 4.55 15.88 4.51
C LEU A 148 4.84 16.83 3.34
N ALA A 149 5.29 18.04 3.65
CA ALA A 149 5.78 19.05 2.69
C ALA A 149 7.08 18.62 1.97
N ARG A 150 7.60 17.43 2.24
CA ARG A 150 8.65 16.79 1.45
C ARG A 150 8.11 16.22 0.13
N TYR A 151 6.85 15.77 0.13
CA TYR A 151 6.25 15.05 -0.98
C TYR A 151 5.12 15.87 -1.62
N HIS A 152 5.34 16.31 -2.85
CA HIS A 152 4.43 17.20 -3.56
C HIS A 152 3.52 16.44 -4.53
N TRP A 153 2.92 15.32 -4.11
CA TRP A 153 2.16 14.46 -5.02
C TRP A 153 1.12 15.27 -5.83
N GLY A 154 1.25 15.24 -7.15
CA GLY A 154 0.35 15.96 -8.05
C GLY A 154 0.68 17.45 -8.28
N SER A 155 1.73 18.01 -7.68
CA SER A 155 2.13 19.41 -7.84
C SER A 155 3.65 19.61 -7.70
N ASP A 156 4.08 20.87 -7.61
CA ASP A 156 5.41 21.24 -7.14
C ASP A 156 5.35 21.71 -5.67
N ALA A 157 6.48 22.20 -5.16
CA ALA A 157 6.60 22.72 -3.80
C ALA A 157 5.69 23.93 -3.54
N GLN A 158 5.49 24.77 -4.56
CA GLN A 158 4.65 25.96 -4.49
C GLN A 158 3.15 25.60 -4.47
N GLY A 159 2.79 24.48 -5.09
CA GLY A 159 1.43 23.96 -5.14
C GLY A 159 1.00 23.14 -3.93
N TYR A 160 1.88 22.97 -2.93
CA TYR A 160 1.57 22.27 -1.68
C TYR A 160 0.86 23.20 -0.69
N GLY A 161 -0.45 22.99 -0.50
CA GLY A 161 -1.29 23.86 0.32
C GLY A 161 -2.73 23.35 0.46
N PRO A 162 -3.70 24.25 0.74
CA PRO A 162 -5.09 23.89 0.99
C PRO A 162 -5.79 23.02 -0.08
N GLU A 163 -5.33 23.07 -1.32
CA GLU A 163 -5.87 22.28 -2.44
C GLU A 163 -5.26 20.87 -2.53
N THR A 164 -4.13 20.61 -1.86
CA THR A 164 -3.44 19.32 -1.89
C THR A 164 -4.34 18.15 -1.50
N PRO A 165 -5.15 18.21 -0.43
CA PRO A 165 -6.02 17.09 -0.07
C PRO A 165 -7.05 16.76 -1.15
N ALA A 166 -7.67 17.77 -1.77
CA ALA A 166 -8.65 17.54 -2.84
C ALA A 166 -8.00 16.90 -4.07
N ARG A 167 -6.82 17.41 -4.47
CA ARG A 167 -6.01 16.86 -5.57
C ARG A 167 -5.60 15.41 -5.31
N TYR A 168 -5.12 15.12 -4.09
CA TYR A 168 -4.75 13.76 -3.68
C TYR A 168 -5.92 12.79 -3.78
N ARG A 169 -7.10 13.16 -3.25
CA ARG A 169 -8.31 12.32 -3.33
C ARG A 169 -8.69 12.03 -4.77
N ALA A 170 -8.62 13.03 -5.65
CA ALA A 170 -8.92 12.87 -7.07
C ALA A 170 -7.95 11.87 -7.74
N MET A 171 -6.63 12.02 -7.53
CA MET A 171 -5.63 11.12 -8.10
C MET A 171 -5.79 9.68 -7.57
N PHE A 172 -6.00 9.51 -6.26
CA PHE A 172 -6.16 8.19 -5.66
C PHE A 172 -7.34 7.44 -6.29
N ARG A 173 -8.51 8.09 -6.35
CA ARG A 173 -9.71 7.51 -6.98
C ARG A 173 -9.48 7.21 -8.46
N TYR A 174 -8.82 8.12 -9.17
CA TYR A 174 -8.49 7.98 -10.58
C TYR A 174 -7.67 6.71 -10.84
N VAL A 175 -6.61 6.48 -10.06
CA VAL A 175 -5.74 5.31 -10.19
C VAL A 175 -6.50 4.02 -9.87
N VAL A 176 -7.27 3.99 -8.79
CA VAL A 176 -8.06 2.81 -8.40
C VAL A 176 -9.06 2.41 -9.50
N GLU A 177 -9.72 3.38 -10.12
CA GLU A 177 -10.66 3.14 -11.22
C GLU A 177 -9.99 2.49 -12.42
N ARG A 178 -8.79 2.93 -12.81
CA ARG A 178 -7.98 2.33 -13.88
C ARG A 178 -7.65 0.85 -13.61
N PHE A 179 -7.43 0.47 -12.35
CA PHE A 179 -7.18 -0.92 -11.98
C PHE A 179 -8.44 -1.77 -12.04
N ARG A 180 -9.57 -1.22 -11.60
CA ARG A 180 -10.89 -1.88 -11.67
C ARG A 180 -11.31 -2.14 -13.11
N GLU A 181 -11.11 -1.18 -14.00
CA GLU A 181 -11.40 -1.32 -15.43
C GLU A 181 -10.60 -2.44 -16.10
N GLU A 182 -9.38 -2.72 -15.62
CA GLU A 182 -8.53 -3.82 -16.12
C GLU A 182 -8.79 -5.14 -15.39
N GLY A 183 -9.72 -5.18 -14.41
CA GLY A 183 -10.05 -6.37 -13.62
C GLY A 183 -8.92 -6.83 -12.70
N ALA A 184 -8.08 -5.91 -12.22
CA ALA A 184 -6.99 -6.20 -11.29
C ALA A 184 -7.48 -6.33 -9.83
N ASP A 185 -8.44 -7.24 -9.59
CA ASP A 185 -9.09 -7.43 -8.28
C ASP A 185 -8.16 -8.00 -7.21
N ASN A 186 -6.98 -8.50 -7.61
CA ASN A 186 -5.91 -8.95 -6.72
C ASN A 186 -5.05 -7.81 -6.15
N VAL A 187 -5.29 -6.57 -6.57
CA VAL A 187 -4.59 -5.39 -6.05
C VAL A 187 -5.44 -4.70 -4.99
N LEU A 188 -4.85 -4.51 -3.81
CA LEU A 188 -5.48 -3.80 -2.69
C LEU A 188 -4.79 -2.45 -2.46
N PHE A 189 -5.57 -1.38 -2.32
CA PHE A 189 -5.05 -0.02 -2.18
C PHE A 189 -4.93 0.41 -0.71
N VAL A 190 -3.76 0.94 -0.37
CA VAL A 190 -3.39 1.35 0.99
C VAL A 190 -3.34 2.87 1.10
N PHE A 191 -4.17 3.44 1.97
CA PHE A 191 -4.06 4.84 2.37
C PHE A 191 -3.09 4.97 3.54
N CYS A 192 -1.98 5.70 3.36
CA CYS A 192 -0.88 5.74 4.34
C CYS A 192 -0.33 7.16 4.52
N PRO A 193 -0.90 7.99 5.40
CA PRO A 193 -0.29 9.25 5.84
C PRO A 193 0.92 9.00 6.74
N ASN A 194 1.76 10.02 6.91
CA ASN A 194 2.68 10.07 8.04
C ASN A 194 1.88 10.32 9.33
N ALA A 195 2.34 9.75 10.44
CA ALA A 195 1.73 9.89 11.75
C ALA A 195 1.65 11.36 12.20
N GLU A 196 2.61 12.19 11.76
CA GLU A 196 2.62 13.62 11.95
C GLU A 196 2.48 14.34 10.61
N SER A 197 1.61 15.34 10.58
CA SER A 197 1.52 16.25 9.44
C SER A 197 2.56 17.35 9.56
N VAL A 198 3.28 17.61 8.47
CA VAL A 198 4.26 18.70 8.36
C VAL A 198 3.94 19.45 7.07
N PRO A 199 3.42 20.69 7.12
CA PRO A 199 3.19 21.52 8.30
C PRO A 199 2.07 20.98 9.19
N HIS A 200 2.18 21.24 10.49
CA HIS A 200 1.24 20.77 11.49
C HIS A 200 -0.05 21.62 11.48
N PRO A 201 -1.26 21.00 11.54
CA PRO A 201 -2.53 21.72 11.45
C PRO A 201 -2.72 22.87 12.43
N LEU A 202 -2.27 22.66 13.67
CA LEU A 202 -2.42 23.63 14.75
C LEU A 202 -1.23 24.59 14.88
N TRP A 203 -0.01 24.06 15.01
CA TRP A 203 1.19 24.87 15.28
C TRP A 203 1.60 25.74 14.09
N ASP A 204 1.43 25.26 12.87
CA ASP A 204 1.73 26.01 11.65
C ASP A 204 0.49 26.65 11.02
N GLY A 205 -0.69 26.52 11.66
CA GLY A 205 -1.97 27.02 11.14
C GLY A 205 -2.46 26.32 9.87
N ALA A 206 -1.84 25.20 9.48
CA ALA A 206 -2.16 24.45 8.27
C ALA A 206 -3.37 23.52 8.47
N ILE A 207 -4.52 24.07 8.90
CA ILE A 207 -5.73 23.29 9.26
C ILE A 207 -6.24 22.35 8.15
N TRP A 208 -5.83 22.61 6.90
CA TRP A 208 -6.09 21.77 5.74
C TRP A 208 -5.29 20.45 5.75
N ASN A 209 -4.14 20.39 6.43
CA ASN A 209 -3.19 19.29 6.38
C ASN A 209 -3.46 18.20 7.43
N THR A 210 -4.70 17.71 7.51
CA THR A 210 -5.06 16.60 8.41
C THR A 210 -5.14 15.29 7.62
N ALA A 211 -4.73 14.16 8.22
CA ALA A 211 -4.84 12.86 7.56
C ALA A 211 -6.26 12.58 7.03
N SER A 212 -7.30 12.94 7.78
CA SER A 212 -8.70 12.80 7.35
C SER A 212 -9.05 13.64 6.13
N ALA A 213 -8.43 14.81 5.93
CA ALA A 213 -8.65 15.61 4.72
C ALA A 213 -8.17 14.89 3.45
N TYR A 214 -7.16 14.03 3.54
CA TYR A 214 -6.64 13.28 2.38
C TYR A 214 -7.41 11.99 2.10
N TYR A 215 -8.29 11.53 3.01
CA TYR A 215 -8.93 10.23 2.88
C TYR A 215 -9.90 10.18 1.68
N PRO A 216 -9.68 9.29 0.67
CA PRO A 216 -10.42 9.32 -0.59
C PRO A 216 -11.75 8.56 -0.57
N GLY A 217 -12.06 7.85 0.53
CA GLY A 217 -13.31 7.14 0.76
C GLY A 217 -13.16 5.63 0.93
N ASP A 218 -14.04 5.04 1.73
CA ASP A 218 -14.10 3.58 2.01
C ASP A 218 -14.30 2.74 0.74
N ASP A 219 -14.85 3.32 -0.32
CA ASP A 219 -15.13 2.64 -1.58
C ASP A 219 -13.89 2.46 -2.47
N VAL A 220 -12.76 3.09 -2.14
CA VAL A 220 -11.51 2.99 -2.90
C VAL A 220 -10.30 2.60 -2.04
N VAL A 221 -10.44 2.53 -0.71
CA VAL A 221 -9.36 2.15 0.21
C VAL A 221 -9.64 0.80 0.83
N ASP A 222 -8.73 -0.14 0.64
CA ASP A 222 -8.82 -1.49 1.22
C ASP A 222 -8.15 -1.57 2.60
N LEU A 223 -7.03 -0.85 2.80
CA LEU A 223 -6.28 -0.85 4.06
C LEU A 223 -5.84 0.55 4.48
N LEU A 224 -5.82 0.76 5.80
CA LEU A 224 -5.24 1.95 6.42
C LEU A 224 -3.85 1.61 6.94
N GLY A 225 -2.86 2.40 6.56
CA GLY A 225 -1.49 2.40 7.10
C GLY A 225 -1.13 3.75 7.70
N PHE A 226 0.02 3.80 8.36
CA PHE A 226 0.67 5.05 8.75
C PHE A 226 2.16 4.84 8.89
N ASP A 227 2.93 5.88 8.58
CA ASP A 227 4.39 5.89 8.77
C ASP A 227 4.76 6.71 10.01
N GLY A 228 5.65 6.18 10.84
CA GLY A 228 6.03 6.80 12.10
C GLY A 228 7.47 6.47 12.48
N TYR A 229 8.21 7.50 12.87
CA TYR A 229 9.64 7.40 13.18
C TYR A 229 9.90 7.99 14.56
N ASN A 230 10.71 7.28 15.36
CA ASN A 230 11.29 7.83 16.57
C ASN A 230 12.70 8.33 16.25
N TRP A 231 12.85 9.64 16.13
CA TRP A 231 14.12 10.28 15.80
C TRP A 231 15.05 10.45 17.01
N GLY A 232 14.56 10.23 18.24
CA GLY A 232 15.31 10.52 19.46
C GLY A 232 15.92 11.92 19.44
N THR A 233 17.20 12.06 19.79
CA THR A 233 17.93 13.33 19.74
C THR A 233 18.78 13.50 18.48
N THR A 234 18.49 12.75 17.41
CA THR A 234 19.28 12.82 16.16
C THR A 234 18.88 13.99 15.26
N GLN A 235 17.75 14.63 15.54
CA GLN A 235 17.25 15.80 14.82
C GLN A 235 17.35 17.03 15.71
N THR A 236 18.03 18.07 15.23
CA THR A 236 18.13 19.36 15.91
C THR A 236 17.34 20.42 15.15
N LEU A 237 16.74 21.38 15.86
CA LEU A 237 16.04 22.50 15.23
C LEU A 237 16.96 23.30 14.31
N ALA A 238 18.24 23.42 14.69
CA ALA A 238 19.24 24.22 13.98
C ALA A 238 19.62 23.62 12.62
N GLU A 239 19.67 22.29 12.50
CA GLU A 239 20.11 21.61 11.29
C GLU A 239 18.94 21.04 10.47
N HIS A 240 17.83 20.68 11.12
CA HIS A 240 16.75 19.88 10.52
C HIS A 240 15.37 20.56 10.59
N GLY A 241 15.27 21.76 11.19
CA GLY A 241 14.02 22.53 11.24
C GLY A 241 12.92 21.97 12.15
N ARG A 242 13.21 20.94 12.96
CA ARG A 242 12.25 20.31 13.88
C ARG A 242 12.89 19.84 15.19
N ARG A 243 12.08 19.71 16.24
CA ARG A 243 12.43 19.12 17.55
C ARG A 243 11.50 17.95 17.80
N ASP A 244 12.00 16.73 17.72
CA ASP A 244 11.16 15.54 17.85
C ASP A 244 11.49 14.83 19.17
N ASN A 245 10.59 14.91 20.16
CA ASN A 245 10.66 14.11 21.40
C ASN A 245 9.66 12.94 21.40
N LEU A 246 9.04 12.63 20.26
CA LEU A 246 7.95 11.65 20.19
C LEU A 246 8.48 10.24 19.92
N THR A 247 8.14 9.34 20.84
CA THR A 247 8.40 7.90 20.73
C THR A 247 7.09 7.17 20.49
N PHE A 248 6.78 6.79 19.24
CA PHE A 248 5.85 5.69 18.95
C PHE A 248 6.26 4.96 17.66
N ARG A 249 6.20 3.62 17.70
CA ARG A 249 6.38 2.72 16.56
C ARG A 249 5.12 1.89 16.41
N PHE A 250 4.48 1.98 15.25
CA PHE A 250 3.75 0.88 14.62
C PHE A 250 3.71 1.22 13.13
N SER A 251 4.12 0.30 12.26
CA SER A 251 3.58 0.25 10.91
C SER A 251 2.38 -0.70 11.00
N GLY A 252 1.24 -0.14 11.39
CA GLY A 252 0.02 -0.91 11.56
C GLY A 252 -0.81 -0.86 10.29
N VAL A 253 -0.97 -2.00 9.62
CA VAL A 253 -2.01 -2.17 8.61
C VAL A 253 -3.27 -2.62 9.34
N LYS A 254 -4.28 -1.75 9.46
CA LYS A 254 -5.59 -2.17 9.99
C LYS A 254 -6.44 -2.67 8.83
N ILE A 255 -6.53 -3.99 8.70
CA ILE A 255 -7.45 -4.67 7.77
C ILE A 255 -8.87 -4.49 8.31
N ARG A 256 -9.68 -3.65 7.67
CA ARG A 256 -11.02 -3.32 8.17
C ARG A 256 -12.10 -4.33 7.78
N SER A 257 -11.79 -5.30 6.92
CA SER A 257 -12.67 -6.45 6.72
C SER A 257 -11.90 -7.70 6.28
N ALA A 258 -12.23 -8.84 6.89
CA ALA A 258 -11.77 -10.16 6.46
C ALA A 258 -12.12 -10.45 4.98
N ARG A 259 -13.06 -9.70 4.38
CA ARG A 259 -13.49 -9.83 2.98
C ARG A 259 -12.42 -9.52 1.94
N ALA A 260 -11.42 -8.69 2.27
CA ALA A 260 -10.35 -8.35 1.32
C ALA A 260 -9.31 -9.46 1.20
N ILE A 261 -9.02 -10.16 2.29
CA ILE A 261 -8.04 -11.26 2.33
C ILE A 261 -8.70 -12.63 2.10
N SER A 262 -9.95 -12.83 2.54
CA SER A 262 -10.67 -14.10 2.32
C SER A 262 -10.88 -14.43 0.84
N ARG A 263 -10.82 -13.44 -0.06
CA ARG A 263 -10.83 -13.66 -1.52
C ARG A 263 -9.64 -14.45 -2.03
N PHE A 264 -8.56 -14.53 -1.27
CA PHE A 264 -7.31 -15.21 -1.66
C PHE A 264 -7.07 -16.52 -0.91
N ALA A 265 -7.94 -16.88 0.03
CA ALA A 265 -7.82 -18.10 0.82
C ALA A 265 -8.71 -19.26 0.31
N ASP A 266 -9.51 -19.01 -0.74
CA ASP A 266 -10.57 -19.92 -1.22
C ASP A 266 -10.26 -20.61 -2.58
N ASP A 267 -9.00 -20.59 -3.07
CA ASP A 267 -8.59 -21.32 -4.29
C ASP A 267 -7.77 -22.59 -4.01
#